data_AF-A0A7S4ZTJ6-F1
#
_entry.id   AF-A0A7S4ZTJ6-F1
#
_cell.length_a   1.000
_cell.length_b   1.000
_cell.length_c   1.000
_cell.angle_alpha   90.00
_cell.angle_beta   90.00
_cell.angle_gamma   90.00
#
_symmetry.space_group_name_H-M   'P 1'
#
loop_
_entity.id
_entity.type
_entity.pdbx_description
1 polymer ?
#
loop_
_entity_poly.entity_id
_entity_poly.type
_entity_poly.pdbx_seq_one_letter_code
_entity_poly.pdbx_strand_id
1 'polypeptide(L)' 'MRLVAGIAIADPDLSLRDIAAQLDQMRERPPRGGRKWQPSSVRALLDEARRFGLVRS' A
#
# COMPACT_ATOMS: atom_id res chain seq x y z
N MET A 1 -5.13 -4.44 0.35
CA MET A 1 -4.00 -5.37 0.12
C MET A 1 -3.61 -5.45 -1.35
N ARG A 2 -4.47 -5.97 -2.25
CA ARG A 2 -4.13 -6.17 -3.68
C ARG A 2 -3.67 -4.91 -4.41
N LEU A 3 -4.37 -3.79 -4.24
CA LEU A 3 -4.00 -2.52 -4.88
C LEU A 3 -2.64 -2.01 -4.38
N VAL A 4 -2.41 -2.05 -3.07
CA VAL A 4 -1.13 -1.68 -2.45
C VAL A 4 0.02 -2.51 -2.98
N ALA A 5 -0.16 -3.84 -3.06
CA ALA A 5 0.83 -4.74 -3.65
C ALA A 5 1.07 -4.42 -5.13
N GLY A 6 0.01 -4.15 -5.91
CA GLY A 6 0.13 -3.79 -7.32
C GLY A 6 0.94 -2.51 -7.55
N ILE A 7 0.70 -1.47 -6.74
CA ILE A 7 1.47 -0.21 -6.82
C ILE A 7 2.95 -0.47 -6.51
N ALA A 8 3.25 -1.21 -5.43
CA ALA A 8 4.63 -1.51 -5.05
C ALA A 8 5.37 -2.44 -6.03
N ILE A 9 4.65 -3.31 -6.74
CA ILE A 9 5.25 -4.14 -7.80
C ILE A 9 5.52 -3.31 -9.05
N ALA A 10 4.62 -2.39 -9.39
CA ALA A 10 4.76 -1.53 -10.56
C ALA A 10 5.93 -0.54 -10.41
N ASP A 11 6.18 -0.07 -9.19
CA ASP A 11 7.31 0.79 -8.87
C ASP A 11 7.89 0.44 -7.48
N PRO A 12 8.95 -0.41 -7.44
CA PRO A 12 9.58 -0.86 -6.19
C PRO A 12 10.32 0.23 -5.42
N ASP A 13 10.66 1.34 -6.07
CA ASP A 13 11.43 2.43 -5.47
C ASP A 13 10.53 3.44 -4.73
N LEU A 14 9.20 3.34 -4.90
CA LEU A 14 8.25 4.19 -4.19
C LEU A 14 8.37 4.04 -2.68
N SER A 15 8.44 5.17 -1.99
CA SER A 15 8.35 5.18 -0.54
C SER A 15 6.92 4.80 -0.09
N LEU A 16 6.81 4.30 1.14
CA LEU A 16 5.50 4.04 1.76
C LEU A 16 4.59 5.28 1.80
N ARG A 17 5.19 6.48 1.83
CA ARG A 17 4.47 7.75 1.83
C ARG A 17 3.90 8.06 0.45
N ASP A 18 4.65 7.78 -0.61
CA ASP A 18 4.22 8.03 -1.98
C ASP A 18 3.09 7.07 -2.37
N ILE A 19 3.21 5.78 -1.98
CA ILE A 19 2.13 4.80 -2.13
C ILE A 19 0.86 5.26 -1.40
N ALA A 20 0.98 5.78 -0.16
CA ALA A 20 -0.17 6.30 0.58
C ALA A 20 -0.80 7.52 -0.12
N ALA A 21 0.02 8.45 -0.61
CA ALA A 21 -0.45 9.63 -1.33
C ALA A 21 -1.17 9.25 -2.63
N GLN A 22 -0.65 8.27 -3.37
CA GLN A 22 -1.28 7.76 -4.58
C GLN A 22 -2.64 7.11 -4.29
N LEU A 23 -2.75 6.31 -3.22
CA LEU A 23 -4.03 5.72 -2.80
C LEU A 23 -5.07 6.79 -2.41
N ASP A 24 -4.63 7.86 -1.74
CA ASP A 24 -5.49 9.02 -1.45
C ASP A 24 -5.96 9.72 -2.74
N GLN A 25 -5.07 9.91 -3.72
CA GLN A 25 -5.41 10.50 -5.03
C GLN A 25 -6.40 9.63 -5.82
N MET A 26 -6.28 8.31 -5.70
CA MET A 26 -7.22 7.35 -6.27
C MET A 26 -8.57 7.31 -5.54
N ARG A 27 -8.72 8.07 -4.44
CA ARG A 27 -9.88 8.06 -3.54
C ARG A 27 -10.19 6.68 -2.96
N GLU A 28 -9.17 5.85 -2.80
CA GLU A 28 -9.32 4.53 -2.22
C GLU A 28 -9.52 4.65 -0.70
N ARG A 29 -10.45 3.87 -0.13
CA ARG A 29 -10.69 3.93 1.32
C ARG A 29 -9.63 3.17 2.11
N PRO A 30 -9.06 3.76 3.18
CA PRO A 30 -8.20 3.03 4.09
C PRO A 30 -8.95 1.88 4.77
N PRO A 31 -8.28 0.73 5.03
CA PRO A 31 -8.94 -0.46 5.58
C PRO A 31 -9.62 -0.24 6.93
N ARG A 32 -9.05 0.65 7.76
CA ARG A 32 -9.57 0.98 9.10
C ARG A 32 -10.50 2.20 9.12
N GLY A 33 -11.05 2.59 7.98
CA GLY A 33 -12.04 3.68 7.89
C GLY A 33 -11.49 5.08 8.19
N GLY A 34 -10.17 5.26 8.16
CA GLY A 34 -9.53 6.57 8.31
C GLY A 34 -9.85 7.51 7.15
N ARG A 35 -9.68 8.82 7.35
CA ARG A 35 -9.88 9.84 6.30
C ARG A 35 -8.80 9.85 5.21
N LYS A 36 -7.60 9.37 5.52
CA LYS A 36 -6.43 9.33 4.63
C LYS A 36 -5.64 8.06 4.84
N TRP A 37 -4.95 7.61 3.81
CA TRP A 37 -3.98 6.54 3.87
C TRP A 37 -2.77 6.95 4.71
N GLN A 38 -2.42 6.08 5.66
CA GLN A 38 -1.23 6.26 6.47
C GLN A 38 -0.11 5.35 5.95
N PRO A 39 1.15 5.83 5.90
CA PRO A 39 2.28 5.00 5.48
C PRO A 39 2.41 3.69 6.29
N SER A 40 2.03 3.72 7.56
CA SER A 40 1.99 2.53 8.43
C SER A 40 0.95 1.50 8.00
N SER A 41 -0.20 1.93 7.47
CA SER A 41 -1.21 1.03 6.90
C SER A 41 -0.73 0.38 5.61
N VAL A 42 -0.01 1.14 4.78
CA VAL A 42 0.66 0.62 3.58
C VAL A 42 1.67 -0.45 3.95
N ARG A 43 2.53 -0.18 4.94
CA ARG A 43 3.50 -1.15 5.45
C ARG A 43 2.83 -2.44 5.89
N ALA A 44 1.80 -2.36 6.73
CA ALA A 44 1.11 -3.54 7.24
C ALA A 44 0.55 -4.41 6.10
N LEU A 45 -0.01 -3.78 5.06
CA LEU A 45 -0.55 -4.50 3.89
C LEU A 45 0.55 -5.07 2.98
N LEU A 46 1.71 -4.42 2.87
CA LEU A 46 2.86 -4.96 2.15
C LEU A 46 3.48 -6.14 2.89
N ASP A 47 3.59 -6.05 4.21
CA ASP A 47 4.07 -7.16 5.04
C ASP A 47 3.13 -8.36 4.94
N GLU A 48 1.81 -8.12 4.91
CA GLU A 48 0.80 -9.15 4.63
C GLU A 48 0.95 -9.71 3.20
N ALA A 49 1.12 -8.85 2.19
CA ALA A 49 1.31 -9.29 0.80
C ALA A 49 2.57 -10.15 0.62
N ARG A 50 3.66 -9.84 1.33
CA ARG A 50 4.89 -10.66 1.36
C ARG A 50 4.64 -12.02 1.98
N ARG A 51 3.89 -12.09 3.09
CA ARG A 51 3.50 -13.37 3.72
C ARG A 51 2.70 -14.26 2.77
N PHE A 52 1.89 -13.65 1.90
CA PHE A 52 1.13 -14.35 0.86
C PHE A 52 1.91 -14.57 -0.45
N GLY A 53 3.18 -14.18 -0.53
CA GLY A 53 4.01 -14.36 -1.73
C GLY A 53 3.64 -13.45 -2.91
N LEU A 54 2.85 -12.41 -2.69
CA LEU A 54 2.42 -11.46 -3.72
C LEU A 54 3.48 -10.41 -4.05
N VAL A 55 4.29 -10.04 -3.05
CA VAL A 55 5.40 -9.09 -3.19
C VAL A 55 6.67 -9.83 -2.77
N ARG A 56 7.71 -9.79 -3.61
CA ARG A 56 9.02 -10.34 -3.26
C ARG A 56 9.80 -9.33 -2.43
N SER A 57 10.56 -9.83 -1.46
CA SER A 57 11.52 -9.06 -0.67
C SER A 57 12.72 -8.62 -1.50
#